data_AF-A0A6A3PBS0-F1
#
_entry.id   AF-A0A6A3PBS0-F1
#
_cell.length_a   1.000
_cell.length_b   1.000
_cell.length_c   1.000
_cell.angle_alpha   90.00
_cell.angle_beta   90.00
_cell.angle_gamma   90.00
#
_symmetry.space_group_name_H-M   'P 1'
#
loop_
_entity.id
_entity.type
_entity.pdbx_description
1 polymer ?
#
loop_
_entity_poly.entity_id
_entity_poly.type
_entity_poly.pdbx_seq_one_letter_code
_entity_poly.pdbx_strand_id
1 'polypeptide(L)'
;NVTVEQYADALQNVQAANLSESLELLSKLTLKRYEFKYDSVEGRTTQLGVLGPELRTVVPEAVQVLPERFVFDRDGRGKIALRDFHVVDKDALYMHNLGATQQLSLNGYLEQEGGAQLVQKRLIAEAEVATADKLIEEARVRGQEERKTLDRKRDHELQVESERHALGQKRMQEEDAARRDQNRDLVQLQEESNIRIERARRETEEVLKEKQLAADHARALLERNTTLEKAAIDVEGRIRQQRANQDIEMAQLQQRLEADRVKLMQALQSTFDNLGQGISALLADKQKLTKFVGGFVALAAGIYLSREVIRIVGKLIEQRLGKPSLVRETSRSAGAFGFFRSLFRRNAAKGQDELADVVLRNALETR
;
A
#
# COMPACT_ATOMS: atom_id res chain seq x y z
N ASN A 1 61.05 -115.24 -54.05
CA ASN A 1 59.67 -115.14 -53.52
C ASN A 1 59.38 -113.69 -53.24
N VAL A 2 58.46 -113.08 -53.99
CA VAL A 2 57.98 -111.71 -53.72
C VAL A 2 56.62 -111.86 -53.04
N THR A 3 56.49 -111.32 -51.84
CA THR A 3 55.19 -111.14 -51.18
C THR A 3 54.50 -109.94 -51.81
N VAL A 4 53.25 -110.11 -52.23
CA VAL A 4 52.41 -109.05 -52.81
C VAL A 4 51.33 -108.74 -51.78
N GLU A 5 51.31 -107.49 -51.31
CA GLU A 5 50.29 -106.95 -50.39
C GLU A 5 49.55 -105.81 -51.08
N GLN A 6 48.30 -105.56 -50.67
CA GLN A 6 47.57 -104.39 -51.15
C GLN A 6 48.10 -103.12 -50.47
N TYR A 7 48.12 -102.02 -51.20
CA TYR A 7 48.66 -100.74 -50.69
C TYR A 7 47.94 -100.27 -49.40
N ALA A 8 46.61 -100.45 -49.31
CA ALA A 8 45.86 -100.08 -48.12
C ALA A 8 46.27 -100.90 -46.88
N ASP A 9 46.58 -102.18 -47.07
CA ASP A 9 47.00 -103.10 -46.00
C ASP A 9 48.44 -102.81 -45.54
N ALA A 10 49.22 -102.13 -46.38
CA ALA A 10 50.56 -101.64 -46.04
C ALA A 10 50.54 -100.40 -45.14
N LEU A 11 49.37 -99.79 -44.89
CA LEU A 11 49.20 -98.61 -44.04
C LEU A 11 48.68 -99.00 -42.66
N GLN A 12 49.24 -98.42 -41.61
CA GLN A 12 48.80 -98.61 -40.22
C GLN A 12 48.62 -97.25 -39.54
N ASN A 13 47.66 -97.17 -38.61
CA ASN A 13 47.42 -95.98 -37.77
C ASN A 13 47.13 -94.68 -38.55
N VAL A 14 46.37 -94.74 -39.64
CA VAL A 14 45.99 -93.55 -40.42
C VAL A 14 45.08 -92.64 -39.58
N GLN A 15 45.51 -91.41 -39.32
CA GLN A 15 44.77 -90.39 -38.57
C GLN A 15 44.78 -89.05 -39.32
N ALA A 16 43.86 -88.15 -38.96
CA ALA A 16 43.86 -86.79 -39.51
C ALA A 16 45.12 -86.03 -39.06
N ALA A 17 45.77 -85.33 -39.99
CA ALA A 17 46.98 -84.57 -39.71
C ALA A 17 46.67 -83.27 -38.94
N ASN A 18 47.55 -82.91 -38.02
CA ASN A 18 47.47 -81.62 -37.33
C ASN A 18 48.08 -80.51 -38.21
N LEU A 19 47.20 -79.77 -38.89
CA LEU A 19 47.61 -78.72 -39.83
C LEU A 19 48.27 -77.52 -39.12
N SER A 20 47.85 -77.24 -37.87
CA SER A 20 48.43 -76.18 -37.03
C SER A 20 49.89 -76.45 -36.70
N GLU A 21 50.22 -77.71 -36.39
CA GLU A 21 51.59 -78.14 -36.14
C GLU A 21 52.45 -77.98 -37.40
N SER A 22 51.92 -78.35 -38.57
CA SER A 22 52.64 -78.13 -39.84
C SER A 22 52.94 -76.65 -40.09
N LEU A 23 52.00 -75.75 -39.80
CA LEU A 23 52.21 -74.31 -39.90
C LEU A 23 53.27 -73.81 -38.90
N GLU A 24 53.22 -74.28 -37.65
CA GLU A 24 54.21 -73.93 -36.63
C GLU A 24 55.61 -74.41 -37.01
N LEU A 25 55.73 -75.64 -37.52
CA LEU A 25 57.00 -76.20 -37.98
C LEU A 25 57.60 -75.36 -39.12
N LEU A 26 56.81 -75.03 -40.14
CA LEU A 26 57.27 -74.16 -41.24
C LEU A 26 57.67 -72.76 -40.77
N SER A 27 57.00 -72.21 -39.75
CA SER A 27 57.35 -70.89 -39.20
C SER A 27 58.74 -70.86 -38.56
N LYS A 28 59.25 -72.03 -38.12
CA LYS A 28 60.58 -72.21 -37.53
C LYS A 28 61.64 -72.58 -38.57
N LEU A 29 61.26 -72.90 -39.80
CA LEU A 29 62.22 -73.22 -40.86
C LEU A 29 62.94 -71.98 -41.36
N THR A 30 64.26 -72.10 -41.52
CA THR A 30 65.08 -71.05 -42.12
C THR A 30 65.52 -71.46 -43.52
N LEU A 31 65.04 -70.74 -44.53
CA LEU A 31 65.49 -70.93 -45.90
C LEU A 31 66.84 -70.25 -46.11
N LYS A 32 67.78 -70.99 -46.68
CA LYS A 32 69.14 -70.53 -46.94
C LYS A 32 69.47 -70.63 -48.41
N ARG A 33 70.30 -69.68 -48.86
CA ARG A 33 70.97 -69.76 -50.15
C ARG A 33 72.37 -70.31 -49.93
N TYR A 34 72.70 -71.40 -50.60
CA TYR A 34 74.01 -72.04 -50.47
C TYR A 34 74.50 -72.57 -51.81
N GLU A 35 75.82 -72.70 -51.95
CA GLU A 35 76.47 -73.35 -53.08
C GLU A 35 76.98 -74.72 -52.63
N PHE A 36 76.76 -75.75 -53.44
CA PHE A 36 77.28 -77.08 -53.14
C PHE A 36 78.61 -77.27 -53.87
N LYS A 37 79.70 -77.41 -53.12
CA LYS A 37 81.06 -77.47 -53.68
C LYS A 37 81.27 -78.60 -54.70
N TYR A 38 80.58 -79.73 -54.53
CA TYR A 38 80.73 -80.93 -55.36
C TYR A 38 79.44 -81.23 -56.14
N ASP A 39 78.84 -80.19 -56.71
CA ASP A 39 77.59 -80.30 -57.45
C ASP A 39 77.78 -80.98 -58.82
N SER A 40 76.92 -81.93 -59.14
CA SER A 40 76.93 -82.63 -60.44
C SER A 40 76.19 -81.86 -61.54
N VAL A 41 75.46 -80.80 -61.20
CA VAL A 41 74.73 -79.96 -62.17
C VAL A 41 75.58 -78.76 -62.57
N GLU A 42 76.02 -78.74 -63.82
CA GLU A 42 76.84 -77.65 -64.36
C GLU A 42 76.06 -76.33 -64.42
N GLY A 43 76.67 -75.23 -63.94
CA GLY A 43 76.10 -73.88 -63.95
C GLY A 43 75.22 -73.52 -62.75
N ARG A 44 74.97 -74.44 -61.82
CA ARG A 44 74.19 -74.17 -60.60
C ARG A 44 75.07 -73.53 -59.52
N THR A 45 75.09 -72.20 -59.48
CA THR A 45 75.92 -71.42 -58.53
C THR A 45 75.27 -71.19 -57.17
N THR A 46 73.94 -71.18 -57.09
CA THR A 46 73.22 -71.00 -55.82
C THR A 46 71.95 -71.83 -55.76
N GLN A 47 71.74 -72.52 -54.64
CA GLN A 47 70.54 -73.30 -54.33
C GLN A 47 69.79 -72.64 -53.18
N LEU A 48 68.45 -72.65 -53.24
CA LEU A 48 67.59 -72.28 -52.11
C LEU A 48 67.10 -73.56 -51.44
N GLY A 49 67.27 -73.68 -50.13
CA GLY A 49 66.80 -74.84 -49.39
C GLY A 49 67.04 -74.72 -47.90
N VAL A 50 66.79 -75.80 -47.17
CA VAL A 50 67.07 -75.91 -45.73
C VAL A 50 68.31 -76.76 -45.53
N LEU A 51 69.15 -76.40 -44.56
CA LEU A 51 70.33 -77.19 -44.21
C LEU A 51 69.95 -78.33 -43.27
N GLY A 52 70.42 -79.55 -43.56
CA GLY A 52 70.07 -80.75 -42.80
C GLY A 52 70.33 -80.68 -41.29
N PRO A 53 71.48 -80.17 -40.80
CA PRO A 53 71.73 -80.05 -39.36
C PRO A 53 70.71 -79.15 -38.63
N GLU A 54 70.25 -78.08 -39.27
CA GLU A 54 69.28 -77.14 -38.70
C GLU A 54 67.85 -77.67 -38.82
N LEU A 55 67.54 -78.30 -39.96
CA LEU A 55 66.25 -78.97 -40.12
C LEU A 55 66.05 -80.05 -39.07
N ARG A 56 67.10 -80.81 -38.74
CA ARG A 56 67.03 -81.91 -37.76
C ARG A 56 66.63 -81.45 -36.37
N THR A 57 66.91 -80.19 -35.99
CA THR A 57 66.49 -79.65 -34.69
C THR A 57 65.01 -79.27 -34.65
N VAL A 58 64.38 -79.08 -35.82
CA VAL A 58 62.99 -78.65 -35.96
C VAL A 58 62.08 -79.81 -36.36
N VAL A 59 62.51 -80.61 -37.34
CA VAL A 59 61.78 -81.74 -37.95
C VAL A 59 62.77 -82.91 -38.14
N PRO A 60 63.10 -83.65 -37.07
CA PRO A 60 64.12 -84.71 -37.11
C PRO A 60 63.78 -85.85 -38.09
N GLU A 61 62.49 -86.16 -38.27
CA GLU A 61 61.98 -87.18 -39.18
C GLU A 61 62.18 -86.85 -40.66
N ALA A 62 62.28 -85.55 -41.01
CA ALA A 62 62.55 -85.10 -42.37
C ALA A 62 64.05 -85.10 -42.72
N VAL A 63 64.91 -85.64 -41.86
CA VAL A 63 66.36 -85.69 -42.07
C VAL A 63 66.91 -87.09 -41.83
N GLN A 64 67.36 -87.73 -42.90
CA GLN A 64 68.10 -88.98 -42.84
C GLN A 64 69.61 -88.70 -42.81
N VAL A 65 70.33 -89.24 -41.83
CA VAL A 65 71.79 -89.12 -41.77
C VAL A 65 72.44 -90.37 -42.33
N LEU A 66 73.22 -90.21 -43.40
CA LEU A 66 74.02 -91.27 -43.98
C LEU A 66 75.44 -91.23 -43.41
N PRO A 67 76.02 -92.36 -42.97
CA PRO A 67 77.39 -92.40 -42.46
C PRO A 67 78.39 -91.89 -43.48
N GLU A 68 78.24 -92.31 -44.75
CA GLU A 68 79.06 -91.84 -45.87
C GLU A 68 78.23 -91.71 -47.14
N ARG A 69 78.47 -90.64 -47.91
CA ARG A 69 77.91 -90.40 -49.24
C ARG A 69 79.03 -90.05 -50.22
N PHE A 70 79.13 -90.79 -51.31
CA PHE A 70 80.11 -90.50 -52.36
C PHE A 70 79.57 -89.43 -53.32
N VAL A 71 80.36 -88.36 -53.51
CA VAL A 71 80.15 -87.32 -54.51
C VAL A 71 81.36 -87.27 -55.45
N PHE A 72 81.18 -86.75 -56.65
CA PHE A 72 82.25 -86.64 -57.64
C PHE A 72 82.76 -85.20 -57.70
N ASP A 73 84.08 -85.05 -57.74
CA ASP A 73 84.69 -83.72 -57.90
C ASP A 73 84.59 -83.24 -59.35
N ARG A 74 84.30 -81.95 -59.53
CA ARG A 74 84.26 -81.30 -60.84
C ARG A 74 85.66 -81.21 -61.48
N ASP A 75 86.69 -81.14 -60.64
CA ASP A 75 88.10 -80.98 -61.08
C ASP A 75 88.79 -82.32 -61.39
N GLY A 76 88.05 -83.44 -61.49
CA GLY A 76 88.61 -84.75 -61.87
C GLY A 76 89.39 -85.49 -60.77
N ARG A 77 89.32 -85.04 -59.51
CA ARG A 77 90.07 -85.62 -58.37
C ARG A 77 89.45 -86.90 -57.77
N GLY A 78 88.57 -87.59 -58.49
CA GLY A 78 88.00 -88.89 -58.07
C GLY A 78 86.77 -88.80 -57.16
N LYS A 79 86.42 -89.93 -56.51
CA LYS A 79 85.28 -90.04 -55.60
C LYS A 79 85.63 -89.43 -54.23
N ILE A 80 84.82 -88.49 -53.76
CA ILE A 80 84.93 -87.87 -52.43
C ILE A 80 83.87 -88.49 -51.52
N ALA A 81 84.28 -88.97 -50.35
CA ALA A 81 83.36 -89.44 -49.31
C ALA A 81 82.99 -88.28 -48.36
N LEU A 82 81.72 -87.90 -48.35
CA LEU A 82 81.16 -86.99 -47.34
C LEU A 82 80.68 -87.82 -46.16
N ARG A 83 81.24 -87.56 -44.98
CA ARG A 83 80.81 -88.17 -43.71
C ARG A 83 79.63 -87.41 -43.13
N ASP A 84 78.78 -88.11 -42.37
CA ASP A 84 77.62 -87.53 -41.68
C ASP A 84 76.71 -86.72 -42.62
N PHE A 85 76.44 -87.26 -43.80
CA PHE A 85 75.68 -86.56 -44.84
C PHE A 85 74.18 -86.53 -44.50
N HIS A 86 73.64 -85.34 -44.26
CA HIS A 86 72.23 -85.14 -43.94
C HIS A 86 71.42 -85.03 -45.24
N VAL A 87 70.65 -86.06 -45.55
CA VAL A 87 69.67 -86.08 -46.63
C VAL A 87 68.36 -85.49 -46.12
N VAL A 88 67.91 -84.42 -46.76
CA VAL A 88 66.60 -83.80 -46.47
C VAL A 88 65.51 -84.52 -47.26
N ASP A 89 64.48 -84.99 -46.56
CA ASP A 89 63.26 -85.50 -47.16
C ASP A 89 62.40 -84.34 -47.64
N LYS A 90 62.38 -84.13 -48.96
CA LYS A 90 61.63 -83.05 -49.60
C LYS A 90 60.14 -83.35 -49.64
N ASP A 91 59.74 -84.61 -49.65
CA ASP A 91 58.34 -85.01 -49.72
C ASP A 91 57.67 -84.75 -48.37
N ALA A 92 58.37 -85.05 -47.27
CA ALA A 92 57.92 -84.70 -45.92
C ALA A 92 57.72 -83.17 -45.76
N LEU A 93 58.71 -82.37 -46.19
CA LEU A 93 58.60 -80.90 -46.16
C LEU A 93 57.46 -80.38 -47.04
N TYR A 94 57.27 -80.98 -48.22
CA TYR A 94 56.18 -80.61 -49.11
C TYR A 94 54.80 -80.91 -48.50
N MET A 95 54.65 -82.03 -47.81
CA MET A 95 53.39 -82.36 -47.12
C MET A 95 53.10 -81.41 -45.96
N HIS A 96 54.10 -81.01 -45.17
CA HIS A 96 53.93 -79.94 -44.17
C HIS A 96 53.57 -78.60 -44.83
N ASN A 97 54.15 -78.27 -45.98
CA ASN A 97 53.78 -77.07 -46.74
C ASN A 97 52.31 -77.09 -47.18
N LEU A 98 51.82 -78.22 -47.68
CA LEU A 98 50.41 -78.40 -48.02
C LEU A 98 49.51 -78.20 -46.79
N GLY A 99 49.85 -78.81 -45.65
CA GLY A 99 49.07 -78.69 -44.43
C GLY A 99 49.03 -77.25 -43.88
N ALA A 100 50.19 -76.57 -43.86
CA ALA A 100 50.26 -75.18 -43.44
C ALA A 100 49.49 -74.23 -44.36
N THR A 101 49.53 -74.47 -45.68
CA THR A 101 48.80 -73.66 -46.66
C THR A 101 47.29 -73.83 -46.49
N GLN A 102 46.83 -75.06 -46.21
CA GLN A 102 45.43 -75.32 -45.85
C GLN A 102 45.02 -74.56 -44.58
N GLN A 103 45.85 -74.60 -43.53
CA GLN A 103 45.59 -73.88 -42.29
C GLN A 103 45.53 -72.35 -42.49
N LEU A 104 46.46 -71.79 -43.27
CA LEU A 104 46.46 -70.35 -43.58
C LEU A 104 45.23 -69.95 -44.38
N SER A 105 44.79 -70.78 -45.34
CA SER A 105 43.56 -70.54 -46.07
C SER A 105 42.35 -70.50 -45.14
N LEU A 106 42.26 -71.45 -44.20
CA LEU A 106 41.17 -71.49 -43.21
C LEU A 106 41.18 -70.26 -42.31
N ASN A 107 42.35 -69.88 -41.78
CA ASN A 107 42.49 -68.68 -40.96
C ASN A 107 42.07 -67.41 -41.72
N GLY A 108 42.47 -67.28 -42.99
CA GLY A 108 42.09 -66.16 -43.84
C GLY A 108 40.56 -66.05 -44.06
N TYR A 109 39.88 -67.18 -44.28
CA TYR A 109 38.41 -67.19 -44.35
C TYR A 109 37.76 -66.75 -43.03
N LEU A 110 38.24 -67.27 -41.90
CA LEU A 110 37.70 -66.91 -40.58
C LEU A 110 37.91 -65.43 -40.25
N GLU A 111 39.07 -64.86 -40.59
CA GLU A 111 39.34 -63.43 -40.44
C GLU A 111 38.44 -62.58 -41.33
N GLN A 112 38.23 -62.98 -42.58
CA GLN A 112 37.33 -62.28 -43.51
C GLN A 112 35.88 -62.30 -43.01
N GLU A 113 35.38 -63.46 -42.55
CA GLU A 113 34.05 -63.58 -41.98
C GLU A 113 33.91 -62.77 -40.69
N GLY A 114 34.90 -62.83 -39.80
CA GLY A 114 34.95 -62.02 -38.57
C GLY A 114 34.93 -60.52 -38.88
N GLY A 115 35.71 -60.08 -39.87
CA GLY A 115 35.72 -58.71 -40.35
C GLY A 115 34.37 -58.25 -40.91
N ALA A 116 33.74 -59.08 -41.74
CA ALA A 116 32.41 -58.80 -42.29
C ALA A 116 31.34 -58.68 -41.19
N GLN A 117 31.37 -59.57 -40.20
CA GLN A 117 30.45 -59.51 -39.05
C GLN A 117 30.67 -58.25 -38.20
N LEU A 118 31.91 -57.82 -37.99
CA LEU A 118 32.20 -56.59 -37.25
C LEU A 118 31.69 -55.34 -37.99
N VAL A 119 31.84 -55.30 -39.32
CA VAL A 119 31.28 -54.21 -40.14
C VAL A 119 29.76 -54.19 -40.04
N GLN A 120 29.09 -55.34 -40.14
CA GLN A 120 27.63 -55.42 -39.97
C GLN A 120 27.17 -54.95 -38.59
N LYS A 121 27.86 -55.37 -37.52
CA LYS A 121 27.57 -54.91 -36.15
C LYS A 121 27.72 -53.40 -36.01
N ARG A 122 28.74 -52.81 -36.64
CA ARG A 122 28.96 -51.35 -36.62
C ARG A 122 27.84 -50.61 -37.35
N LEU A 123 27.41 -51.10 -38.52
CA LEU A 123 26.30 -50.53 -39.28
C LEU A 123 24.97 -50.58 -38.50
N ILE A 124 24.70 -51.68 -37.79
CA ILE A 124 23.51 -51.81 -36.94
C ILE A 124 23.57 -50.78 -35.80
N ALA A 125 24.70 -50.68 -35.10
CA ALA A 125 24.87 -49.72 -34.01
C ALA A 125 24.74 -48.26 -34.50
N GLU A 126 25.30 -47.93 -35.66
CA GLU A 126 25.15 -46.61 -36.27
C GLU A 126 23.69 -46.31 -36.66
N ALA A 127 22.96 -47.30 -37.17
CA ALA A 127 21.53 -47.17 -37.46
C ALA A 127 20.72 -46.96 -36.18
N GLU A 128 21.01 -47.69 -35.10
CA GLU A 128 20.36 -47.53 -33.80
C GLU A 128 20.58 -46.11 -33.24
N VAL A 129 21.81 -45.59 -33.27
CA VAL A 129 22.12 -44.22 -32.86
C VAL A 129 21.34 -43.22 -33.71
N ALA A 130 21.32 -43.38 -35.04
CA ALA A 130 20.57 -42.49 -35.92
C ALA A 130 19.05 -42.52 -35.65
N THR A 131 18.49 -43.66 -35.26
CA THR A 131 17.08 -43.73 -34.84
C THR A 131 16.84 -43.06 -33.50
N ALA A 132 17.75 -43.21 -32.53
CA ALA A 132 17.66 -42.53 -31.24
C ALA A 132 17.72 -41.01 -31.38
N ASP A 133 18.63 -40.49 -32.21
CA ASP A 133 18.75 -39.05 -32.50
C ASP A 133 17.46 -38.49 -33.11
N LYS A 134 16.83 -39.23 -34.04
CA LYS A 134 15.54 -38.83 -34.61
C LYS A 134 14.43 -38.75 -33.56
N LEU A 135 14.36 -39.74 -32.65
CA LEU A 135 13.38 -39.75 -31.57
C LEU A 135 13.58 -38.57 -30.60
N ILE A 136 14.84 -38.20 -30.32
CA ILE A 136 15.17 -37.05 -29.48
C ILE A 136 14.72 -35.75 -30.16
N GLU A 137 14.98 -35.57 -31.45
CA GLU A 137 14.53 -34.39 -32.18
C GLU A 137 13.00 -34.31 -32.27
N GLU A 138 12.30 -35.43 -32.52
CA GLU A 138 10.84 -35.47 -32.49
C GLU A 138 10.28 -35.06 -31.11
N ALA A 139 10.87 -35.57 -30.02
CA ALA A 139 10.49 -35.18 -28.67
C ALA A 139 10.78 -33.69 -28.40
N ARG A 140 11.89 -33.16 -28.92
CA ARG A 140 12.25 -31.73 -28.80
C ARG A 140 11.27 -30.84 -29.54
N VAL A 141 10.92 -31.20 -30.78
CA VAL A 141 9.94 -30.46 -31.60
C VAL A 141 8.57 -30.49 -30.93
N ARG A 142 8.10 -31.67 -30.48
CA ARG A 142 6.83 -31.80 -29.75
C ARG A 142 6.82 -30.92 -28.49
N GLY A 143 7.88 -30.96 -27.70
CA GLY A 143 8.01 -30.13 -26.50
C GLY A 143 8.01 -28.62 -26.81
N GLN A 144 8.58 -28.20 -27.94
CA GLN A 144 8.51 -26.80 -28.39
C GLN A 144 7.11 -26.40 -28.84
N GLU A 145 6.39 -27.26 -29.55
CA GLU A 145 5.01 -27.03 -29.95
C GLU A 145 4.08 -26.93 -28.73
N GLU A 146 4.22 -27.85 -27.78
CA GLU A 146 3.48 -27.81 -26.51
C GLU A 146 3.72 -26.50 -25.77
N ARG A 147 4.98 -26.06 -25.62
CA ARG A 147 5.31 -24.76 -25.00
C ARG A 147 4.65 -23.60 -25.74
N LYS A 148 4.74 -23.55 -27.08
CA LYS A 148 4.08 -22.50 -27.89
C LYS A 148 2.56 -22.51 -27.70
N THR A 149 1.94 -23.68 -27.60
CA THR A 149 0.48 -23.75 -27.36
C THR A 149 0.11 -23.31 -25.96
N LEU A 150 0.92 -23.64 -24.94
CA LEU A 150 0.73 -23.17 -23.57
C LEU A 150 0.91 -21.65 -23.47
N ASP A 151 1.93 -21.08 -24.12
CA ASP A 151 2.16 -19.64 -24.15
C ASP A 151 0.98 -18.92 -24.79
N ARG A 152 0.48 -19.40 -25.95
CA ARG A 152 -0.73 -18.85 -26.60
C ARG A 152 -1.96 -18.93 -25.70
N LYS A 153 -2.16 -20.04 -24.99
CA LYS A 153 -3.28 -20.19 -24.04
C LYS A 153 -3.16 -19.20 -22.90
N ARG A 154 -1.98 -19.06 -22.29
CA ARG A 154 -1.71 -18.11 -21.22
C ARG A 154 -1.95 -16.67 -21.67
N ASP A 155 -1.47 -16.31 -22.85
CA ASP A 155 -1.64 -14.95 -23.38
C ASP A 155 -3.13 -14.66 -23.67
N HIS A 156 -3.88 -15.66 -24.17
CA HIS A 156 -5.32 -15.54 -24.36
C HIS A 156 -6.08 -15.42 -23.03
N GLU A 157 -5.74 -16.25 -22.03
CA GLU A 157 -6.31 -16.17 -20.68
C GLU A 157 -6.05 -14.80 -20.04
N LEU A 158 -4.83 -14.26 -20.18
CA LEU A 158 -4.50 -12.94 -19.70
C LEU A 158 -5.33 -11.84 -20.39
N GLN A 159 -5.53 -11.95 -21.71
CA GLN A 159 -6.41 -11.04 -22.45
C GLN A 159 -7.84 -11.09 -21.92
N VAL A 160 -8.41 -12.30 -21.78
CA VAL A 160 -9.77 -12.49 -21.25
C VAL A 160 -9.91 -11.93 -19.83
N GLU A 161 -8.94 -12.17 -18.95
CA GLU A 161 -8.96 -11.62 -17.59
C GLU A 161 -8.82 -10.10 -17.58
N SER A 162 -7.96 -9.53 -18.44
CA SER A 162 -7.84 -8.07 -18.58
C SER A 162 -9.13 -7.41 -19.06
N GLU A 163 -9.83 -8.04 -20.01
CA GLU A 163 -11.13 -7.59 -20.51
C GLU A 163 -12.21 -7.71 -19.43
N ARG A 164 -12.23 -8.82 -18.68
CA ARG A 164 -13.13 -8.99 -17.53
C ARG A 164 -12.91 -7.93 -16.46
N HIS A 165 -11.67 -7.63 -16.12
CA HIS A 165 -11.33 -6.57 -15.19
C HIS A 165 -11.77 -5.19 -15.72
N ALA A 166 -11.52 -4.89 -16.99
CA ALA A 166 -11.95 -3.63 -17.61
C ALA A 166 -13.49 -3.48 -17.60
N LEU A 167 -14.21 -4.56 -17.94
CA LEU A 167 -15.68 -4.59 -17.88
C LEU A 167 -16.19 -4.45 -16.44
N GLY A 168 -15.53 -5.08 -15.47
CA GLY A 168 -15.86 -4.95 -14.05
C GLY A 168 -15.70 -3.52 -13.54
N GLN A 169 -14.60 -2.85 -13.91
CA GLN A 169 -14.39 -1.43 -13.58
C GLN A 169 -15.47 -0.54 -14.22
N LYS A 170 -15.83 -0.79 -15.48
CA LYS A 170 -16.91 -0.05 -16.15
C LYS A 170 -18.25 -0.22 -15.43
N ARG A 171 -18.64 -1.45 -15.08
CA ARG A 171 -19.88 -1.70 -14.31
C ARG A 171 -19.86 -1.00 -12.96
N MET A 172 -18.74 -1.03 -12.23
CA MET A 172 -18.61 -0.34 -10.96
C MET A 172 -18.76 1.18 -11.12
N GLN A 173 -18.15 1.77 -12.16
CA GLN A 173 -18.29 3.20 -12.46
C GLN A 173 -19.74 3.57 -12.83
N GLU A 174 -20.41 2.73 -13.62
CA GLU A 174 -21.82 2.90 -13.98
C GLU A 174 -22.73 2.79 -12.74
N GLU A 175 -22.50 1.82 -11.87
CA GLU A 175 -23.23 1.67 -10.60
C GLU A 175 -23.01 2.86 -9.66
N ASP A 176 -21.76 3.33 -9.52
CA ASP A 176 -21.43 4.49 -8.70
C ASP A 176 -22.06 5.78 -9.26
N ALA A 177 -22.07 5.95 -10.59
CA ALA A 177 -22.74 7.06 -11.24
C ALA A 177 -24.26 7.00 -10.98
N ALA A 178 -24.89 5.84 -11.18
CA ALA A 178 -26.30 5.65 -10.93
C ALA A 178 -26.67 5.93 -9.45
N ARG A 179 -25.85 5.49 -8.49
CA ARG A 179 -26.05 5.79 -7.06
C ARG A 179 -25.91 7.27 -6.76
N ARG A 180 -24.97 7.97 -7.38
CA ARG A 180 -24.81 9.42 -7.22
C ARG A 180 -26.03 10.17 -7.74
N ASP A 181 -26.57 9.76 -8.88
CA ASP A 181 -27.76 10.37 -9.45
C ASP A 181 -29.00 10.07 -8.59
N GLN A 182 -29.20 8.83 -8.13
CA GLN A 182 -30.25 8.50 -7.15
C GLN A 182 -30.16 9.33 -5.87
N ASN A 183 -28.94 9.51 -5.32
CA ASN A 183 -28.73 10.34 -4.14
C ASN A 183 -29.02 11.82 -4.41
N ARG A 184 -28.65 12.34 -5.59
CA ARG A 184 -29.00 13.71 -5.99
C ARG A 184 -30.50 13.90 -6.08
N ASP A 185 -31.21 12.96 -6.71
CA ASP A 185 -32.66 13.00 -6.85
C ASP A 185 -33.33 12.96 -5.46
N LEU A 186 -32.85 12.11 -4.55
CA LEU A 186 -33.35 12.04 -3.17
C LEU A 186 -33.15 13.36 -2.42
N VAL A 187 -31.96 13.97 -2.52
CA VAL A 187 -31.67 15.26 -1.90
C VAL A 187 -32.55 16.35 -2.50
N GLN A 188 -32.72 16.40 -3.82
CA GLN A 188 -33.61 17.36 -4.47
C GLN A 188 -35.06 17.22 -3.99
N LEU A 189 -35.59 16.00 -3.95
CA LEU A 189 -36.94 15.75 -3.43
C LEU A 189 -37.08 16.16 -1.95
N GLN A 190 -36.03 15.96 -1.15
CA GLN A 190 -35.99 16.39 0.24
C GLN A 190 -35.93 17.92 0.37
N GLU A 191 -35.13 18.60 -0.43
CA GLU A 191 -35.09 20.06 -0.52
C GLU A 191 -36.45 20.63 -0.95
N GLU A 192 -37.07 20.08 -1.99
CA GLU A 192 -38.40 20.49 -2.44
C GLU A 192 -39.48 20.24 -1.37
N SER A 193 -39.41 19.13 -0.64
CA SER A 193 -40.28 18.86 0.51
C SER A 193 -40.07 19.89 1.63
N ASN A 194 -38.82 20.17 1.99
CA ASN A 194 -38.48 21.17 3.01
C ASN A 194 -38.95 22.57 2.61
N ILE A 195 -38.78 22.95 1.35
CA ILE A 195 -39.27 24.22 0.81
C ILE A 195 -40.80 24.28 0.90
N ARG A 196 -41.52 23.20 0.56
CA ARG A 196 -42.98 23.13 0.71
C ARG A 196 -43.42 23.31 2.17
N ILE A 197 -42.73 22.65 3.10
CA ILE A 197 -42.99 22.79 4.55
C ILE A 197 -42.70 24.21 5.02
N GLU A 198 -41.58 24.81 4.61
CA GLU A 198 -41.26 26.19 4.95
C GLU A 198 -42.29 27.19 4.42
N ARG A 199 -42.74 27.03 3.17
CA ARG A 199 -43.79 27.89 2.59
C ARG A 199 -45.09 27.77 3.37
N ALA A 200 -45.55 26.53 3.62
CA ALA A 200 -46.75 26.29 4.41
C ALA A 200 -46.62 26.88 5.83
N ARG A 201 -45.44 26.76 6.46
CA ARG A 201 -45.19 27.38 7.76
C ARG A 201 -45.28 28.90 7.70
N ARG A 202 -44.66 29.55 6.70
CA ARG A 202 -44.74 31.01 6.50
C ARG A 202 -46.18 31.46 6.29
N GLU A 203 -46.96 30.77 5.45
CA GLU A 203 -48.39 31.04 5.26
C GLU A 203 -49.17 30.93 6.59
N THR A 204 -48.92 29.89 7.39
CA THR A 204 -49.57 29.75 8.71
C THR A 204 -49.16 30.84 9.69
N GLU A 205 -47.88 31.27 9.69
CA GLU A 205 -47.39 32.35 10.54
C GLU A 205 -48.00 33.70 10.12
N GLU A 206 -48.16 33.95 8.82
CA GLU A 206 -48.82 35.15 8.29
C GLU A 206 -50.30 35.19 8.71
N VAL A 207 -51.05 34.09 8.50
CA VAL A 207 -52.46 33.99 8.92
C VAL A 207 -52.60 34.16 10.44
N LEU A 208 -51.68 33.59 11.23
CA LEU A 208 -51.72 33.72 12.68
C LEU A 208 -51.45 35.17 13.12
N LYS A 209 -50.46 35.84 12.51
CA LYS A 209 -50.17 37.25 12.77
C LYS A 209 -51.34 38.14 12.39
N GLU A 210 -51.99 37.90 11.25
CA GLU A 210 -53.17 38.65 10.82
C GLU A 210 -54.32 38.48 11.82
N LYS A 211 -54.58 37.24 12.27
CA LYS A 211 -55.58 36.96 13.31
C LYS A 211 -55.23 37.62 14.64
N GLN A 212 -53.96 37.64 15.03
CA GLN A 212 -53.51 38.32 16.24
C GLN A 212 -53.74 39.83 16.15
N LEU A 213 -53.34 40.47 15.04
CA LEU A 213 -53.57 41.89 14.79
C LEU A 213 -55.06 42.23 14.80
N ALA A 214 -55.91 41.40 14.18
CA ALA A 214 -57.36 41.57 14.20
C ALA A 214 -57.94 41.42 15.63
N ALA A 215 -57.44 40.45 16.40
CA ALA A 215 -57.86 40.25 17.80
C ALA A 215 -57.42 41.42 18.69
N ASP A 216 -56.20 41.92 18.54
CA ASP A 216 -55.69 43.08 19.27
C ASP A 216 -56.48 44.35 18.90
N HIS A 217 -56.80 44.54 17.62
CA HIS A 217 -57.66 45.64 17.18
C HIS A 217 -59.07 45.54 17.80
N ALA A 218 -59.67 44.35 17.82
CA ALA A 218 -60.97 44.12 18.46
C ALA A 218 -60.92 44.39 19.97
N ARG A 219 -59.85 43.96 20.67
CA ARG A 219 -59.63 44.26 22.08
C ARG A 219 -59.50 45.75 22.34
N ALA A 220 -58.71 46.47 21.54
CA ALA A 220 -58.54 47.91 21.68
C ALA A 220 -59.87 48.68 21.49
N LEU A 221 -60.73 48.25 20.56
CA LEU A 221 -62.07 48.82 20.40
C LEU A 221 -62.96 48.54 21.61
N LEU A 222 -62.89 47.33 22.17
CA LEU A 222 -63.68 46.95 23.34
C LEU A 222 -63.19 47.67 24.60
N GLU A 223 -61.89 47.81 24.80
CA GLU A 223 -61.29 48.65 25.86
C GLU A 223 -61.69 50.11 25.71
N ARG A 224 -61.69 50.65 24.48
CA ARG A 224 -62.17 52.00 24.22
C ARG A 224 -63.66 52.15 24.57
N ASN A 225 -64.50 51.19 24.19
CA ASN A 225 -65.93 51.25 24.48
C ASN A 225 -66.20 51.12 25.98
N THR A 226 -65.53 50.18 26.65
CA THR A 226 -65.67 49.99 28.11
C THR A 226 -65.12 51.17 28.92
N THR A 227 -64.04 51.82 28.48
CA THR A 227 -63.54 53.05 29.12
C THR A 227 -64.51 54.21 28.94
N LEU A 228 -65.15 54.35 27.77
CA LEU A 228 -66.21 55.34 27.54
C LEU A 228 -67.44 55.07 28.41
N GLU A 229 -67.89 53.82 28.52
CA GLU A 229 -69.00 53.43 29.38
C GLU A 229 -68.70 53.68 30.86
N LYS A 230 -67.51 53.29 31.34
CA LYS A 230 -67.05 53.59 32.71
C LYS A 230 -67.02 55.09 32.98
N ALA A 231 -66.50 55.88 32.03
CA ALA A 231 -66.48 57.33 32.18
C ALA A 231 -67.90 57.92 32.25
N ALA A 232 -68.85 57.41 31.47
CA ALA A 232 -70.25 57.83 31.53
C ALA A 232 -70.89 57.48 32.89
N ILE A 233 -70.68 56.26 33.39
CA ILE A 233 -71.17 55.82 34.70
C ILE A 233 -70.56 56.65 35.83
N ASP A 234 -69.25 56.92 35.80
CA ASP A 234 -68.56 57.71 36.82
C ASP A 234 -69.02 59.18 36.83
N VAL A 235 -69.35 59.74 35.67
CA VAL A 235 -69.94 61.09 35.58
C VAL A 235 -71.36 61.09 36.13
N GLU A 236 -72.18 60.10 35.77
CA GLU A 236 -73.55 59.98 36.28
C GLU A 236 -73.59 59.74 37.79
N GLY A 237 -72.67 58.91 38.31
CA GLY A 237 -72.47 58.68 39.74
C GLY A 237 -72.08 59.97 40.47
N ARG A 238 -71.15 60.76 39.92
CA ARG A 238 -70.76 62.07 40.49
C ARG A 238 -71.93 63.06 40.51
N ILE A 239 -72.77 63.11 39.48
CA ILE A 239 -73.96 63.98 39.44
C ILE A 239 -74.98 63.59 40.52
N ARG A 240 -75.26 62.29 40.68
CA ARG A 240 -76.19 61.82 41.73
C ARG A 240 -75.65 62.07 43.14
N GLN A 241 -74.34 61.88 43.33
CA GLN A 241 -73.68 62.14 44.62
C GLN A 241 -73.69 63.64 44.97
N GLN A 242 -73.46 64.53 44.00
CA GLN A 242 -73.54 65.98 44.22
C GLN A 242 -74.95 66.46 44.59
N ARG A 243 -76.00 65.86 44.01
CA ARG A 243 -77.40 66.19 44.37
C ARG A 243 -77.73 65.78 45.80
N ALA A 244 -77.37 64.55 46.21
CA ALA A 244 -77.61 64.08 47.57
C ALA A 244 -76.80 64.87 48.61
N ASN A 245 -75.59 65.34 48.27
CA ASN A 245 -74.78 66.14 49.15
C ASN A 245 -75.33 67.57 49.34
N GLN A 246 -75.92 68.19 48.32
CA GLN A 246 -76.51 69.54 48.44
C GLN A 246 -77.65 69.59 49.48
N ASP A 247 -78.47 68.54 49.55
CA ASP A 247 -79.59 68.46 50.51
C ASP A 247 -79.10 68.35 51.97
N ILE A 248 -78.00 67.64 52.20
CA ILE A 248 -77.39 67.48 53.53
C ILE A 248 -76.63 68.76 53.94
N GLU A 249 -75.93 69.39 53.00
CA GLU A 249 -75.11 70.58 53.25
C GLU A 249 -75.97 71.79 53.64
N MET A 250 -77.16 71.96 53.04
CA MET A 250 -78.12 73.00 53.42
C MET A 250 -78.64 72.84 54.85
N ALA A 251 -78.94 71.61 55.28
CA ALA A 251 -79.37 71.33 56.64
C ALA A 251 -78.25 71.60 57.67
N GLN A 252 -77.00 71.29 57.34
CA GLN A 252 -75.84 71.54 58.20
C GLN A 252 -75.47 73.04 58.27
N LEU A 253 -75.70 73.81 57.20
CA LEU A 253 -75.41 75.25 57.16
C LEU A 253 -76.29 76.05 58.13
N GLN A 254 -77.58 75.69 58.24
CA GLN A 254 -78.50 76.33 59.19
C GLN A 254 -78.09 76.12 60.64
N GLN A 255 -77.67 74.90 61.01
CA GLN A 255 -77.16 74.62 62.36
C GLN A 255 -75.81 75.28 62.65
N ARG A 256 -74.93 75.45 61.64
CA ARG A 256 -73.65 76.15 61.81
C ARG A 256 -73.81 77.65 62.06
N LEU A 257 -74.76 78.32 61.39
CA LEU A 257 -74.96 79.77 61.55
C LEU A 257 -75.39 80.18 62.96
N GLU A 258 -76.16 79.34 63.65
CA GLU A 258 -76.57 79.58 65.03
C GLU A 258 -75.41 79.39 66.01
N ALA A 259 -74.54 78.41 65.77
CA ALA A 259 -73.36 78.15 66.60
C ALA A 259 -72.22 79.17 66.40
N ASP A 260 -72.03 79.68 65.17
CA ASP A 260 -70.92 80.58 64.84
C ASP A 260 -71.09 82.00 65.41
N ARG A 261 -72.32 82.47 65.65
CA ARG A 261 -72.56 83.74 66.37
C ARG A 261 -72.04 83.70 67.81
N VAL A 262 -72.19 82.58 68.50
CA VAL A 262 -71.74 82.40 69.88
C VAL A 262 -70.22 82.25 69.94
N LYS A 263 -69.62 81.53 68.98
CA LYS A 263 -68.17 81.35 68.87
C LYS A 263 -67.41 82.63 68.50
N LEU A 264 -67.95 83.46 67.60
CA LEU A 264 -67.26 84.68 67.17
C LEU A 264 -67.06 85.67 68.32
N MET A 265 -68.02 85.78 69.24
CA MET A 265 -67.86 86.63 70.43
C MET A 265 -66.73 86.13 71.37
N GLN A 266 -66.57 84.81 71.53
CA GLN A 266 -65.53 84.23 72.38
C GLN A 266 -64.13 84.23 71.74
N ALA A 267 -64.03 84.04 70.41
CA ALA A 267 -62.76 84.00 69.69
C ALA A 267 -62.10 85.38 69.56
N LEU A 268 -62.89 86.45 69.44
CA LEU A 268 -62.38 87.82 69.32
C LEU A 268 -61.71 88.32 70.62
N GLN A 269 -62.20 87.87 71.78
CA GLN A 269 -61.60 88.20 73.06
C GLN A 269 -60.24 87.50 73.26
N SER A 270 -60.11 86.22 72.86
CA SER A 270 -58.90 85.40 73.10
C SER A 270 -57.74 85.67 72.13
N THR A 271 -58.01 86.18 70.93
CA THR A 271 -56.97 86.46 69.93
C THR A 271 -56.20 87.76 70.21
N PHE A 272 -56.85 88.77 70.80
CA PHE A 272 -56.16 90.01 71.18
C PHE A 272 -55.17 89.80 72.35
N ASP A 273 -55.51 88.95 73.32
CA ASP A 273 -54.65 88.69 74.48
C ASP A 273 -53.36 87.92 74.11
N ASN A 274 -53.42 87.04 73.10
CA ASN A 274 -52.29 86.16 72.73
C ASN A 274 -51.29 86.82 71.76
N LEU A 275 -51.72 87.72 70.87
CA LEU A 275 -50.82 88.40 69.93
C LEU A 275 -49.93 89.45 70.63
N GLY A 276 -50.45 90.10 71.68
CA GLY A 276 -49.72 91.11 72.45
C GLY A 276 -48.51 90.55 73.22
N GLN A 277 -48.55 89.29 73.66
CA GLN A 277 -47.47 88.66 74.42
C GLN A 277 -46.30 88.17 73.54
N GLY A 278 -46.57 87.71 72.31
CA GLY A 278 -45.55 87.19 71.39
C GLY A 278 -44.62 88.26 70.80
N ILE A 279 -45.13 89.46 70.54
CA ILE A 279 -44.36 90.57 69.96
C ILE A 279 -43.43 91.20 71.02
N SER A 280 -43.88 91.32 72.28
CA SER A 280 -43.03 91.81 73.38
C SER A 280 -41.85 90.89 73.67
N ALA A 281 -42.01 89.56 73.54
CA ALA A 281 -40.93 88.59 73.79
C ALA A 281 -39.83 88.59 72.71
N LEU A 282 -40.14 88.98 71.48
CA LEU A 282 -39.18 89.07 70.37
C LEU A 282 -38.39 90.39 70.36
N LEU A 283 -38.98 91.49 70.87
CA LEU A 283 -38.33 92.80 70.97
C LEU A 283 -37.43 92.95 72.22
N ALA A 284 -37.73 92.24 73.31
CA ALA A 284 -36.97 92.36 74.56
C ALA A 284 -35.58 91.71 74.52
N ASP A 285 -35.33 90.75 73.62
CA ASP A 285 -34.11 89.95 73.60
C ASP A 285 -33.32 90.13 72.29
N LYS A 286 -32.28 90.98 72.35
CA LYS A 286 -31.41 91.33 71.22
C LYS A 286 -30.73 90.10 70.58
N GLN A 287 -30.55 89.01 71.33
CA GLN A 287 -29.97 87.78 70.79
C GLN A 287 -30.96 86.99 69.92
N LYS A 288 -32.27 87.02 70.24
CA LYS A 288 -33.29 86.34 69.45
C LYS A 288 -33.56 87.07 68.13
N LEU A 289 -33.57 88.40 68.17
CA LEU A 289 -33.72 89.23 66.97
C LEU A 289 -32.54 89.03 66.00
N THR A 290 -31.30 89.02 66.50
CA THR A 290 -30.11 88.82 65.65
C THR A 290 -30.05 87.41 65.05
N LYS A 291 -30.49 86.36 65.76
CA LYS A 291 -30.60 85.01 65.19
C LYS A 291 -31.68 84.91 64.12
N PHE A 292 -32.84 85.55 64.34
CA PHE A 292 -33.92 85.58 63.36
C PHE A 292 -33.50 86.31 62.08
N VAL A 293 -32.95 87.52 62.22
CA VAL A 293 -32.46 88.33 61.08
C VAL A 293 -31.26 87.66 60.42
N GLY A 294 -30.30 87.14 61.20
CA GLY A 294 -29.12 86.43 60.70
C GLY A 294 -29.47 85.15 59.93
N GLY A 295 -30.46 84.39 60.40
CA GLY A 295 -30.99 83.23 59.68
C GLY A 295 -31.61 83.61 58.35
N PHE A 296 -32.37 84.72 58.31
CA PHE A 296 -32.98 85.21 57.07
C PHE A 296 -31.93 85.69 56.05
N VAL A 297 -30.89 86.38 56.50
CA VAL A 297 -29.79 86.87 55.64
C VAL A 297 -28.90 85.74 55.13
N ALA A 298 -28.56 84.76 55.97
CA ALA A 298 -27.76 83.60 55.57
C ALA A 298 -28.45 82.77 54.47
N LEU A 299 -29.78 82.62 54.57
CA LEU A 299 -30.58 81.91 53.58
C LEU A 299 -30.61 82.66 52.23
N ALA A 300 -30.74 83.98 52.26
CA ALA A 300 -30.67 84.82 51.04
C ALA A 300 -29.28 84.78 50.39
N ALA A 301 -28.21 84.83 51.18
CA ALA A 301 -26.83 84.76 50.68
C ALA A 301 -26.51 83.40 50.04
N GLY A 302 -26.99 82.29 50.63
CA GLY A 302 -26.79 80.94 50.09
C GLY A 302 -27.42 80.74 48.70
N ILE A 303 -28.61 81.32 48.47
CA ILE A 303 -29.29 81.26 47.17
C ILE A 303 -28.55 82.10 46.11
N TYR A 304 -27.99 83.25 46.47
CA TYR A 304 -27.32 84.11 45.50
C TYR A 304 -25.94 83.58 45.10
N LEU A 305 -25.16 83.07 46.07
CA LEU A 305 -23.84 82.50 45.79
C LEU A 305 -23.91 81.25 44.90
N SER A 306 -24.87 80.35 45.18
CA SER A 306 -25.04 79.12 44.39
C SER A 306 -25.35 79.42 42.92
N ARG A 307 -26.15 80.47 42.64
CA ARG A 307 -26.49 80.87 41.28
C ARG A 307 -25.28 81.36 40.46
N GLU A 308 -24.34 82.05 41.09
CA GLU A 308 -23.18 82.63 40.39
C GLU A 308 -22.07 81.58 40.13
N VAL A 309 -21.88 80.65 41.07
CA VAL A 309 -20.93 79.52 40.89
C VAL A 309 -21.31 78.67 39.67
N ILE A 310 -22.59 78.37 39.50
CA ILE A 310 -23.08 77.57 38.36
C ILE A 310 -22.83 78.28 37.02
N ARG A 311 -22.95 79.61 36.95
CA ARG A 311 -22.77 80.38 35.72
C ARG A 311 -21.30 80.44 35.25
N ILE A 312 -20.36 80.48 36.19
CA ILE A 312 -18.91 80.50 35.88
C ILE A 312 -18.45 79.13 35.36
N VAL A 313 -18.89 78.04 36.01
CA VAL A 313 -18.55 76.67 35.59
C VAL A 313 -19.08 76.37 34.18
N GLY A 314 -20.27 76.87 33.83
CA GLY A 314 -20.85 76.73 32.49
C GLY A 314 -19.98 77.36 31.38
N LYS A 315 -19.51 78.60 31.57
CA LYS A 315 -18.67 79.30 30.56
C LYS A 315 -17.29 78.66 30.37
N LEU A 316 -16.73 78.05 31.41
CA LEU A 316 -15.43 77.38 31.33
C LEU A 316 -15.49 76.08 30.50
N ILE A 317 -16.62 75.36 30.58
CA ILE A 317 -16.86 74.15 29.80
C ILE A 317 -17.10 74.49 28.32
N GLU A 318 -17.78 75.61 28.04
CA GLU A 318 -18.11 76.08 26.69
C GLU A 318 -16.88 76.51 25.88
N GLN A 319 -15.83 77.06 26.53
CA GLN A 319 -14.58 77.43 25.86
C GLN A 319 -13.66 76.24 25.49
N ARG A 320 -13.84 75.05 26.10
CA ARG A 320 -12.99 73.87 25.86
C ARG A 320 -13.57 72.86 24.86
N LEU A 321 -14.83 72.99 24.44
CA LEU A 321 -15.56 71.94 23.70
C LEU A 321 -16.18 72.37 22.36
N GLY A 322 -15.48 73.26 21.63
CA GLY A 322 -15.48 73.21 20.16
C GLY A 322 -16.31 74.26 19.43
N LYS A 323 -15.61 75.07 18.63
CA LYS A 323 -16.14 75.64 17.39
C LYS A 323 -15.89 74.62 16.26
N PRO A 324 -16.90 74.07 15.57
CA PRO A 324 -16.67 73.22 14.41
C PRO A 324 -16.41 74.06 13.14
N SER A 325 -15.30 73.82 12.46
CA SER A 325 -14.96 74.46 11.17
C SER A 325 -15.59 73.71 9.98
N LEU A 326 -16.00 74.51 9.00
CA LEU A 326 -16.76 74.18 7.78
C LEU A 326 -15.98 73.29 6.77
N VAL A 327 -16.73 72.47 6.00
CA VAL A 327 -16.49 72.03 4.59
C VAL A 327 -15.45 70.90 4.41
N ARG A 328 -15.61 69.83 3.62
CA ARG A 328 -16.69 69.15 2.87
C ARG A 328 -16.08 67.82 2.35
N GLU A 329 -16.92 66.79 2.24
CA GLU A 329 -16.80 65.57 1.42
C GLU A 329 -15.96 64.34 1.85
N THR A 330 -16.69 63.21 1.85
CA THR A 330 -16.31 61.79 1.74
C THR A 330 -15.76 61.04 2.97
N SER A 331 -16.49 59.95 3.27
CA SER A 331 -16.03 58.67 3.81
C SER A 331 -15.38 58.62 5.20
N ARG A 332 -16.18 58.03 6.11
CA ARG A 332 -15.78 57.11 7.20
C ARG A 332 -15.15 57.72 8.47
N SER A 333 -15.92 57.49 9.53
CA SER A 333 -15.51 56.96 10.84
C SER A 333 -15.55 57.92 12.04
N ALA A 334 -16.46 57.58 12.96
CA ALA A 334 -16.41 57.83 14.41
C ALA A 334 -16.20 59.29 14.89
N GLY A 335 -17.29 60.05 15.01
CA GLY A 335 -17.33 61.36 15.67
C GLY A 335 -18.21 61.38 16.93
N ALA A 336 -17.71 62.02 18.00
CA ALA A 336 -18.30 62.28 19.32
C ALA A 336 -18.71 61.07 20.19
N PHE A 337 -19.43 60.09 19.64
CA PHE A 337 -20.02 58.99 20.42
C PHE A 337 -19.01 57.93 20.88
N GLY A 338 -17.81 57.89 20.28
CA GLY A 338 -16.71 57.00 20.69
C GLY A 338 -15.95 57.45 21.94
N PHE A 339 -15.89 58.76 22.21
CA PHE A 339 -15.13 59.34 23.33
C PHE A 339 -15.84 59.15 24.69
N PHE A 340 -17.17 59.27 24.72
CA PHE A 340 -17.93 59.12 25.96
C PHE A 340 -17.90 57.70 26.53
N ARG A 341 -17.69 56.67 25.69
CA ARG A 341 -17.66 55.26 26.14
C ARG A 341 -16.31 54.84 26.74
N SER A 342 -15.22 55.58 26.49
CA SER A 342 -13.90 55.30 27.10
C SER A 342 -13.68 56.02 28.43
N LEU A 343 -14.46 57.05 28.75
CA LEU A 343 -14.37 57.78 30.02
C LEU A 343 -14.98 57.02 31.21
N PHE A 344 -15.86 56.04 30.96
CA PHE A 344 -16.54 55.28 32.01
C PHE A 344 -15.99 53.85 32.21
N ARG A 345 -14.76 53.53 31.73
CA ARG A 345 -14.11 52.24 32.03
C ARG A 345 -12.59 52.29 32.18
N ARG A 346 -12.11 52.18 33.42
CA ARG A 346 -10.98 51.35 33.93
C ARG A 346 -10.95 51.50 35.47
N ASN A 347 -11.29 50.47 36.26
CA ASN A 347 -10.42 49.44 36.87
C ASN A 347 -9.27 50.07 37.69
N ALA A 348 -8.93 49.71 38.93
CA ALA A 348 -9.25 48.57 39.80
C ALA A 348 -8.84 48.94 41.26
N ALA A 349 -9.22 48.14 42.26
CA ALA A 349 -8.49 48.11 43.53
C ALA A 349 -8.30 46.66 44.00
N LYS A 350 -7.05 46.35 44.35
CA LYS A 350 -6.53 45.08 44.84
C LYS A 350 -6.05 45.33 46.28
N GLY A 351 -6.42 44.42 47.20
CA GLY A 351 -5.61 44.09 48.38
C GLY A 351 -5.95 44.80 49.70
N GLN A 352 -6.69 44.11 50.56
CA GLN A 352 -6.37 43.99 51.99
C GLN A 352 -6.51 42.51 52.38
N ASP A 353 -5.37 41.88 52.64
CA ASP A 353 -5.22 40.65 53.44
C ASP A 353 -5.27 41.06 54.91
N GLU A 354 -5.87 40.22 55.77
CA GLU A 354 -5.36 39.87 57.11
C GLU A 354 -6.44 39.09 57.89
N LEU A 355 -6.32 37.75 57.88
CA LEU A 355 -6.53 36.79 58.98
C LEU A 355 -6.64 35.36 58.41
N ALA A 356 -5.62 34.96 57.66
CA ALA A 356 -5.21 33.56 57.57
C ALA A 356 -4.38 33.23 58.82
N ASP A 357 -5.06 33.00 59.94
CA ASP A 357 -4.50 32.39 61.15
C ASP A 357 -5.02 30.95 61.27
N VAL A 358 -4.56 30.08 60.36
CA VAL A 358 -4.52 28.63 60.59
C VAL A 358 -3.25 28.09 59.95
N VAL A 359 -2.21 27.97 60.76
CA VAL A 359 -1.04 27.14 60.49
C VAL A 359 -1.32 25.74 61.01
N LEU A 360 -1.60 24.80 60.11
CA LEU A 360 -1.35 23.37 60.35
C LEU A 360 0.02 23.03 59.76
N ARG A 361 0.94 22.65 60.65
CA ARG A 361 2.32 22.25 60.35
C ARG A 361 2.33 21.00 59.47
N ASN A 362 3.34 20.88 58.62
CA ASN A 362 4.05 19.62 58.40
C ASN A 362 5.48 19.89 57.92
N ALA A 363 6.41 19.76 58.85
CA ALA A 363 7.68 19.13 58.55
C ALA A 363 7.42 17.61 58.42
N LEU A 364 8.19 16.95 57.54
CA LEU A 364 8.12 15.52 57.15
C LEU A 364 7.06 15.30 56.04
N GLU A 365 7.36 14.76 54.86
CA GLU A 365 8.31 13.70 54.55
C GLU A 365 8.69 13.74 53.06
N THR A 366 9.99 13.65 52.79
CA THR A 366 10.51 12.97 51.61
C THR A 366 10.46 11.46 51.88
N ARG A 367 9.44 10.76 51.36
CA ARG A 367 9.58 9.44 50.70
C ARG A 367 8.25 8.94 50.16
#